data_AF-A0A9D6PAG9-F1
#
_entry.id   AF-A0A9D6PAG9-F1
#
_cell.length_a   1.000
_cell.length_b   1.000
_cell.length_c   1.000
_cell.angle_alpha   90.00
_cell.angle_beta   90.00
_cell.angle_gamma   90.00
#
_symmetry.space_group_name_H-M   'P 1'
#
loop_
_entity.id
_entity.type
_entity.pdbx_description
1 polymer ?
#
loop_
_entity_poly.entity_id
_entity_poly.type
_entity_poly.pdbx_seq_one_letter_code
_entity_poly.pdbx_strand_id
1 'polypeptide(L)'
;MTITPKTIAVTILTGSIIYFLWTLSSSQQAKTVQNAPSKLLNNSYQTQESSEASVTVSVAPRVLFIDERPVFDVIFETHSVELAFDVAEVTTLVDQNGNDLGKSSWNGSSPGGHHRNGTLSFAKPLPKSTQRVILTLKDIAGIAKRTYTWEVKRS
;
A
#
# COMPACT_ATOMS: atom_id res chain seq x y z
N MET A 1 40.83 -60.47 -4.81
CA MET A 1 42.22 -59.95 -4.82
C MET A 1 42.13 -58.44 -4.84
N THR A 2 42.79 -57.75 -3.91
CA THR A 2 42.69 -56.29 -3.72
C THR A 2 43.48 -55.49 -4.75
N ILE A 3 42.90 -54.41 -5.29
CA ILE A 3 43.69 -53.30 -5.88
C ILE A 3 42.93 -51.97 -5.79
N THR A 4 43.49 -51.03 -5.04
CA THR A 4 43.16 -49.60 -5.05
C THR A 4 44.22 -48.81 -5.83
N PRO A 5 43.85 -47.94 -6.79
CA PRO A 5 44.67 -46.81 -7.21
C PRO A 5 44.23 -45.55 -6.43
N LYS A 6 45.01 -44.98 -5.52
CA LYS A 6 46.24 -44.17 -5.70
C LYS A 6 46.10 -43.01 -6.68
N THR A 7 46.16 -41.81 -6.10
CA THR A 7 46.20 -40.48 -6.71
C THR A 7 47.44 -40.27 -7.58
N ILE A 8 47.31 -39.51 -8.67
CA ILE A 8 48.43 -38.80 -9.32
C ILE A 8 47.97 -37.38 -9.61
N ALA A 9 48.68 -36.39 -9.07
CA ALA A 9 48.57 -34.99 -9.48
C ALA A 9 49.64 -34.69 -10.55
N VAL A 10 49.33 -33.84 -11.54
CA VAL A 10 50.27 -33.41 -12.59
C VAL A 10 50.23 -31.89 -12.78
N THR A 11 51.40 -31.34 -13.10
CA THR A 11 51.80 -29.92 -13.10
C THR A 11 53.04 -29.77 -14.02
N ILE A 12 53.41 -28.62 -14.60
CA ILE A 12 52.95 -27.22 -14.53
C ILE A 12 53.12 -26.58 -15.94
N LEU A 13 52.33 -25.53 -16.28
CA LEU A 13 52.64 -24.52 -17.33
C LEU A 13 52.61 -25.02 -18.81
N THR A 14 52.27 -24.25 -19.84
CA THR A 14 52.23 -22.79 -20.12
C THR A 14 50.91 -22.46 -20.87
N GLY A 15 50.46 -21.24 -21.15
CA GLY A 15 50.96 -19.87 -21.07
C GLY A 15 50.18 -19.02 -22.11
N SER A 16 49.75 -17.81 -21.74
CA SER A 16 49.04 -16.83 -22.60
C SER A 16 47.61 -17.18 -23.08
N ILE A 17 46.60 -16.47 -22.55
CA ILE A 17 45.86 -15.44 -23.31
C ILE A 17 44.92 -14.66 -22.38
N ILE A 18 45.05 -13.34 -22.49
CA ILE A 18 44.39 -12.27 -21.75
C ILE A 18 42.88 -12.25 -22.03
N TYR A 19 42.05 -12.84 -21.16
CA TYR A 19 40.59 -12.57 -21.10
C TYR A 19 40.00 -12.80 -19.69
N PHE A 20 40.76 -12.50 -18.63
CA PHE A 20 40.27 -12.57 -17.24
C PHE A 20 40.53 -11.27 -16.44
N LEU A 21 40.39 -10.15 -17.15
CA LEU A 21 40.36 -8.80 -16.59
C LEU A 21 39.11 -8.09 -17.14
N TRP A 22 37.97 -8.37 -16.52
CA TRP A 22 36.72 -7.59 -16.41
C TRP A 22 35.67 -8.50 -15.74
N THR A 23 34.67 -7.94 -15.07
CA THR A 23 33.57 -8.64 -14.33
C THR A 23 33.83 -9.16 -12.91
N LEU A 24 34.85 -8.66 -12.19
CA LEU A 24 34.78 -8.61 -10.72
C LEU A 24 34.85 -7.17 -10.22
N SER A 25 34.10 -6.89 -9.15
CA SER A 25 33.98 -5.60 -8.46
C SER A 25 33.02 -4.55 -9.06
N SER A 26 31.81 -4.96 -9.43
CA SER A 26 30.62 -4.09 -9.26
C SER A 26 30.04 -4.22 -7.84
N SER A 27 30.91 -4.13 -6.84
CA SER A 27 30.57 -4.14 -5.42
C SER A 27 30.29 -2.71 -4.99
N GLN A 28 29.00 -2.38 -4.92
CA GLN A 28 28.38 -1.12 -4.50
C GLN A 28 29.30 -0.04 -3.90
N GLN A 29 29.35 1.15 -4.52
CA GLN A 29 29.74 2.36 -3.82
C GLN A 29 28.69 2.68 -2.75
N ALA A 30 28.92 2.21 -1.52
CA ALA A 30 28.22 2.71 -0.35
C ALA A 30 28.66 4.16 -0.09
N LYS A 31 28.07 5.13 -0.80
CA LYS A 31 28.23 6.55 -0.48
C LYS A 31 27.51 6.84 0.84
N THR A 32 28.30 6.99 1.89
CA THR A 32 27.86 7.59 3.16
C THR A 32 27.30 8.98 2.88
N VAL A 33 25.97 9.12 2.95
CA VAL A 33 25.31 10.43 3.08
C VAL A 33 24.46 10.36 4.34
N GLN A 34 25.08 10.80 5.44
CA GLN A 34 24.39 11.08 6.69
C GLN A 34 24.45 12.59 6.91
N ASN A 35 23.45 13.15 7.60
CA ASN A 35 23.24 14.59 7.83
C ASN A 35 22.50 15.36 6.71
N ALA A 36 21.40 14.81 6.22
CA ALA A 36 20.18 15.62 6.11
C ALA A 36 19.37 15.42 7.40
N PRO A 37 18.77 16.46 8.01
CA PRO A 37 17.92 16.27 9.18
C PRO A 37 16.69 15.47 8.77
N SER A 38 16.59 14.23 9.23
CA SER A 38 15.39 13.37 9.12
C SER A 38 14.28 13.82 10.08
N LYS A 39 13.92 15.11 9.95
CA LYS A 39 12.66 15.69 10.43
C LYS A 39 11.84 16.22 9.25
N LEU A 40 11.87 15.48 8.12
CA LEU A 40 10.72 15.46 7.24
C LEU A 40 9.57 14.85 8.05
N LEU A 41 8.50 15.61 8.20
CA LEU A 41 7.34 15.24 9.00
C LEU A 41 6.77 13.93 8.45
N ASN A 42 6.75 12.85 9.24
CA ASN A 42 6.17 11.55 8.85
C ASN A 42 4.62 11.65 8.81
N ASN A 43 4.13 12.47 7.88
CA ASN A 43 2.74 12.88 7.80
C ASN A 43 1.88 11.97 6.92
N SER A 44 2.45 10.97 6.26
CA SER A 44 1.66 9.88 5.66
C SER A 44 0.82 9.17 6.72
N TYR A 45 -0.40 8.79 6.33
CA TYR A 45 -1.23 7.86 7.08
C TYR A 45 -0.87 6.43 6.69
N GLN A 46 -1.06 5.49 7.61
CA GLN A 46 -0.92 4.07 7.29
C GLN A 46 -2.15 3.60 6.52
N THR A 47 -1.94 2.87 5.43
CA THR A 47 -2.98 2.09 4.76
C THR A 47 -3.57 1.09 5.76
N GLN A 48 -4.89 0.94 5.77
CA GLN A 48 -5.57 -0.12 6.50
C GLN A 48 -6.25 -1.05 5.51
N GLU A 49 -6.27 -2.34 5.82
CA GLU A 49 -6.76 -3.39 4.94
C GLU A 49 -7.77 -4.28 5.67
N SER A 50 -8.80 -4.73 4.95
CA SER A 50 -9.62 -5.87 5.37
C SER A 50 -9.73 -6.90 4.24
N SER A 51 -9.39 -8.15 4.55
CA SER A 51 -9.46 -9.30 3.64
C SER A 51 -10.53 -10.28 4.14
N GLU A 52 -11.72 -10.19 3.55
CA GLU A 52 -12.94 -10.92 3.97
C GLU A 52 -13.76 -11.34 2.74
N ALA A 53 -14.46 -12.49 2.82
CA ALA A 53 -15.31 -13.02 1.74
C ALA A 53 -14.65 -13.01 0.35
N SER A 54 -13.38 -13.44 0.28
CA SER A 54 -12.56 -13.46 -0.95
C SER A 54 -12.34 -12.10 -1.63
N VAL A 55 -12.55 -10.98 -0.92
CA VAL A 55 -12.22 -9.63 -1.38
C VAL A 55 -11.26 -8.98 -0.38
N THR A 56 -10.12 -8.50 -0.87
CA THR A 56 -9.19 -7.63 -0.13
C THR A 56 -9.54 -6.18 -0.43
N VAL A 57 -9.65 -5.35 0.61
CA VAL A 57 -9.99 -3.94 0.49
C VAL A 57 -9.05 -3.09 1.32
N SER A 58 -8.21 -2.32 0.62
CA SER A 58 -7.16 -1.48 1.21
C SER A 58 -7.53 -0.02 1.03
N VAL A 59 -7.47 0.77 2.12
CA VAL A 59 -7.86 2.19 2.16
C VAL A 59 -6.72 3.00 2.76
N ALA A 60 -6.34 4.10 2.11
CA ALA A 60 -5.29 5.02 2.56
C ALA A 60 -5.76 6.49 2.50
N PRO A 61 -5.67 7.27 3.58
CA PRO A 61 -5.96 8.70 3.53
C PRO A 61 -4.91 9.46 2.70
N ARG A 62 -5.35 10.07 1.60
CA ARG A 62 -4.57 10.97 0.73
C ARG A 62 -4.60 12.41 1.26
N VAL A 63 -5.76 12.86 1.73
CA VAL A 63 -5.96 14.14 2.42
C VAL A 63 -6.81 13.88 3.65
N LEU A 64 -6.29 14.20 4.83
CA LEU A 64 -7.02 14.09 6.09
C LEU A 64 -6.45 15.07 7.10
N PHE A 65 -6.89 16.32 7.02
CA PHE A 65 -6.49 17.42 7.89
C PHE A 65 -7.72 18.25 8.27
N ILE A 66 -7.64 18.97 9.39
CA ILE A 66 -8.67 19.92 9.81
C ILE A 66 -8.80 21.06 8.80
N ASP A 67 -10.02 21.57 8.61
CA ASP A 67 -10.39 22.59 7.62
C ASP A 67 -10.14 22.20 6.14
N GLU A 68 -9.71 20.96 5.86
CA GLU A 68 -9.52 20.39 4.52
C GLU A 68 -10.57 19.35 4.17
N ARG A 69 -10.81 19.13 2.87
CA ARG A 69 -11.71 18.09 2.37
C ARG A 69 -11.04 16.70 2.41
N PRO A 70 -11.64 15.69 3.08
CA PRO A 70 -11.09 14.34 3.08
C PRO A 70 -11.02 13.72 1.69
N VAL A 71 -9.91 13.05 1.40
CA VAL A 71 -9.72 12.20 0.22
C VAL A 71 -9.01 10.92 0.64
N PHE A 72 -9.51 9.78 0.17
CA PHE A 72 -8.95 8.45 0.43
C PHE A 72 -8.70 7.73 -0.90
N ASP A 73 -7.54 7.09 -1.01
CA ASP A 73 -7.30 6.07 -2.02
C ASP A 73 -7.95 4.76 -1.56
N VAL A 74 -8.64 4.06 -2.45
CA VAL A 74 -9.28 2.76 -2.19
C VAL A 74 -8.95 1.78 -3.29
N ILE A 75 -8.60 0.56 -2.91
CA ILE A 75 -8.37 -0.57 -3.79
C ILE A 75 -9.22 -1.75 -3.31
N PHE A 76 -9.91 -2.40 -4.25
CA PHE A 76 -10.64 -3.64 -4.08
C PHE A 76 -10.01 -4.69 -5.00
N GLU A 77 -9.62 -5.83 -4.44
CA GLU A 77 -9.02 -6.95 -5.17
C GLU A 77 -9.75 -8.25 -4.88
N THR A 78 -10.10 -9.00 -5.91
CA THR A 78 -10.65 -10.36 -5.80
C THR A 78 -10.36 -11.14 -7.08
N HIS A 79 -10.48 -12.46 -6.99
CA HIS A 79 -10.38 -13.38 -8.13
C HIS A 79 -11.63 -14.27 -8.27
N SER A 80 -12.70 -13.96 -7.52
CA SER A 80 -13.89 -14.84 -7.42
C SER A 80 -15.23 -14.13 -7.22
N VAL A 81 -15.24 -12.80 -7.03
CA VAL A 81 -16.46 -12.00 -6.79
C VAL A 81 -16.53 -10.87 -7.81
N GLU A 82 -17.74 -10.55 -8.27
CA GLU A 82 -18.02 -9.41 -9.15
C GLU A 82 -18.27 -8.13 -8.32
N LEU A 83 -17.57 -7.05 -8.60
CA LEU A 83 -17.56 -5.81 -7.79
C LEU A 83 -18.54 -4.75 -8.34
N ALA A 84 -19.81 -5.13 -8.53
CA ALA A 84 -20.84 -4.36 -9.25
C ALA A 84 -21.51 -3.19 -8.47
N PHE A 85 -21.07 -2.86 -7.25
CA PHE A 85 -21.66 -1.80 -6.42
C PHE A 85 -21.18 -0.39 -6.81
N ASP A 86 -21.96 0.65 -6.50
CA ASP A 86 -21.45 2.02 -6.48
C ASP A 86 -20.65 2.26 -5.19
N VAL A 87 -19.38 2.66 -5.31
CA VAL A 87 -18.48 2.84 -4.16
C VAL A 87 -18.91 4.02 -3.29
N ALA A 88 -19.44 5.09 -3.89
CA ALA A 88 -19.88 6.26 -3.15
C ALA A 88 -21.19 5.98 -2.38
N GLU A 89 -22.12 5.21 -2.95
CA GLU A 89 -23.38 4.88 -2.26
C GLU A 89 -23.18 3.95 -1.05
N VAL A 90 -22.23 3.01 -1.13
CA VAL A 90 -21.93 2.10 -0.01
C VAL A 90 -20.98 2.70 1.04
N THR A 91 -20.45 3.91 0.81
CA THR A 91 -19.51 4.60 1.72
C THR A 91 -20.24 5.50 2.71
N THR A 92 -19.79 5.49 3.97
CA THR A 92 -20.06 6.56 4.95
C THR A 92 -18.79 6.97 5.68
N LEU A 93 -18.67 8.26 6.03
CA LEU A 93 -17.58 8.79 6.86
C LEU A 93 -18.17 9.55 8.05
N VAL A 94 -17.77 9.17 9.26
CA VAL A 94 -18.23 9.82 10.50
C VAL A 94 -17.07 10.26 11.39
N ASP A 95 -17.32 11.24 12.27
CA ASP A 95 -16.36 11.63 13.32
C ASP A 95 -16.41 10.67 14.53
N GLN A 96 -15.58 10.94 15.55
CA GLN A 96 -15.54 10.13 16.78
C GLN A 96 -16.85 10.10 17.59
N ASN A 97 -17.81 10.98 17.30
CA ASN A 97 -19.11 11.07 17.96
C ASN A 97 -20.24 10.46 17.10
N GLY A 98 -19.92 9.97 15.90
CA GLY A 98 -20.90 9.45 14.94
C GLY A 98 -21.55 10.52 14.05
N ASN A 99 -21.05 11.76 14.04
CA ASN A 99 -21.57 12.81 13.15
C ASN A 99 -21.17 12.53 11.70
N ASP A 100 -22.12 12.61 10.77
CA ASP A 100 -21.87 12.47 9.33
C ASP A 100 -21.01 13.61 8.77
N LEU A 101 -19.84 13.25 8.22
CA LEU A 101 -18.89 14.18 7.61
C LEU A 101 -19.21 14.49 6.13
N GLY A 102 -20.27 13.88 5.58
CA GLY A 102 -20.90 14.25 4.33
C GLY A 102 -20.86 13.14 3.27
N LYS A 103 -21.52 13.42 2.13
CA LYS A 103 -21.53 12.52 0.99
C LYS A 103 -20.15 12.41 0.35
N SER A 104 -19.78 11.19 -0.03
CA SER A 104 -18.62 10.90 -0.88
C SER A 104 -18.93 11.06 -2.37
N SER A 105 -17.88 11.22 -3.16
CA SER A 105 -17.87 11.04 -4.62
C SER A 105 -16.72 10.11 -5.00
N TRP A 106 -17.01 9.13 -5.84
CA TRP A 106 -16.03 8.17 -6.38
C TRP A 106 -15.43 8.69 -7.69
N ASN A 107 -14.12 8.58 -7.82
CA ASN A 107 -13.39 8.76 -9.08
C ASN A 107 -12.39 7.61 -9.23
N GLY A 108 -12.73 6.64 -10.08
CA GLY A 108 -12.02 5.37 -10.21
C GLY A 108 -12.74 4.42 -11.15
N SER A 109 -12.43 3.12 -11.04
CA SER A 109 -13.06 2.06 -11.84
C SER A 109 -14.59 2.09 -11.72
N SER A 110 -15.28 2.04 -12.86
CA SER A 110 -16.74 1.84 -12.96
C SER A 110 -17.19 0.58 -12.21
N PRO A 111 -18.49 0.44 -11.87
CA PRO A 111 -19.03 -0.80 -11.31
C PRO A 111 -18.76 -2.02 -12.20
N GLY A 112 -18.42 -3.15 -11.56
CA GLY A 112 -18.15 -4.43 -12.20
C GLY A 112 -16.67 -4.84 -12.19
N GLY A 113 -16.39 -6.02 -12.74
CA GLY A 113 -15.08 -6.66 -12.74
C GLY A 113 -14.63 -7.16 -11.36
N HIS A 114 -13.38 -7.60 -11.30
CA HIS A 114 -12.77 -8.27 -10.13
C HIS A 114 -11.59 -7.49 -9.50
N HIS A 115 -11.15 -6.39 -10.12
CA HIS A 115 -10.28 -5.39 -9.48
C HIS A 115 -10.84 -4.00 -9.70
N ARG A 116 -10.90 -3.17 -8.66
CA ARG A 116 -11.34 -1.77 -8.76
C ARG A 116 -10.46 -0.89 -7.89
N ASN A 117 -10.06 0.27 -8.42
CA ASN A 117 -9.28 1.25 -7.67
C ASN A 117 -9.70 2.68 -8.01
N GLY A 118 -9.36 3.62 -7.14
CA GLY A 118 -9.70 5.03 -7.30
C GLY A 118 -9.65 5.82 -6.00
N THR A 119 -10.33 6.96 -6.03
CA THR A 119 -10.40 7.92 -4.92
C THR A 119 -11.82 8.14 -4.45
N LEU A 120 -12.03 8.12 -3.14
CA LEU A 120 -13.23 8.66 -2.48
C LEU A 120 -12.91 10.06 -1.97
N SER A 121 -13.69 11.05 -2.40
CA SER A 121 -13.56 12.45 -1.98
C SER A 121 -14.83 12.92 -1.27
N PHE A 122 -14.69 13.77 -0.25
CA PHE A 122 -15.82 14.28 0.54
C PHE A 122 -15.99 15.78 0.33
N ALA A 123 -17.22 16.23 0.10
CA ALA A 123 -17.49 17.61 -0.33
C ALA A 123 -17.26 18.68 0.76
N LYS A 124 -17.39 18.28 2.03
CA LYS A 124 -17.26 19.17 3.21
C LYS A 124 -15.85 19.09 3.80
N PRO A 125 -15.25 20.22 4.21
CA PRO A 125 -14.05 20.22 5.04
C PRO A 125 -14.29 19.57 6.42
N LEU A 126 -13.24 19.03 7.03
CA LEU A 126 -13.33 18.49 8.39
C LEU A 126 -13.54 19.59 9.45
N PRO A 127 -14.56 19.46 10.31
CA PRO A 127 -14.73 20.34 11.47
C PRO A 127 -13.51 20.33 12.42
N LYS A 128 -13.24 21.48 13.05
CA LYS A 128 -12.15 21.64 14.05
C LYS A 128 -12.25 20.72 15.27
N SER A 129 -13.44 20.20 15.54
CA SER A 129 -13.73 19.24 16.61
C SER A 129 -13.40 17.79 16.24
N THR A 130 -13.16 17.48 14.95
CA THR A 130 -12.85 16.11 14.52
C THR A 130 -11.47 15.72 15.07
N GLN A 131 -11.43 14.63 15.84
CA GLN A 131 -10.20 14.04 16.35
C GLN A 131 -9.86 12.77 15.59
N ARG A 132 -10.88 12.05 15.13
CA ARG A 132 -10.78 10.77 14.43
C ARG A 132 -11.89 10.69 13.41
N VAL A 133 -11.59 10.07 12.27
CA VAL A 133 -12.60 9.69 11.28
C VAL A 133 -12.73 8.18 11.22
N ILE A 134 -13.95 7.74 10.95
CA ILE A 134 -14.31 6.34 10.77
C ILE A 134 -14.97 6.23 9.38
N LEU A 135 -14.27 5.61 8.43
CA LEU A 135 -14.80 5.28 7.11
C LEU A 135 -15.38 3.87 7.17
N THR A 136 -16.61 3.71 6.71
CA THR A 136 -17.28 2.40 6.59
C THR A 136 -17.73 2.17 5.16
N LEU A 137 -17.30 1.04 4.60
CA LEU A 137 -17.86 0.46 3.37
C LEU A 137 -18.89 -0.60 3.77
N LYS A 138 -20.09 -0.54 3.19
CA LYS A 138 -21.22 -1.43 3.51
C LYS A 138 -21.40 -2.50 2.43
N ASP A 139 -21.90 -3.66 2.84
CA ASP A 139 -22.31 -4.76 1.95
C ASP A 139 -21.29 -5.15 0.86
N ILE A 140 -20.00 -5.23 1.23
CA ILE A 140 -18.93 -5.60 0.31
C ILE A 140 -18.78 -7.12 0.28
N ALA A 141 -19.33 -7.74 -0.76
CA ALA A 141 -19.41 -9.20 -0.93
C ALA A 141 -20.16 -9.90 0.22
N GLY A 142 -21.30 -9.34 0.64
CA GLY A 142 -22.11 -9.86 1.75
C GLY A 142 -21.56 -9.56 3.15
N ILE A 143 -20.39 -8.93 3.27
CA ILE A 143 -19.88 -8.41 4.53
C ILE A 143 -20.59 -7.09 4.84
N ALA A 144 -21.46 -7.11 5.86
CA ALA A 144 -22.35 -6.00 6.19
C ALA A 144 -21.63 -4.65 6.36
N LYS A 145 -20.45 -4.63 6.98
CA LYS A 145 -19.62 -3.43 7.19
C LYS A 145 -18.12 -3.79 7.26
N ARG A 146 -17.29 -3.07 6.50
CA ARG A 146 -15.82 -3.00 6.68
C ARG A 146 -15.48 -1.59 7.14
N THR A 147 -14.72 -1.45 8.22
CA THR A 147 -14.51 -0.16 8.91
C THR A 147 -13.04 0.15 9.12
N TYR A 148 -12.66 1.38 8.80
CA TYR A 148 -11.28 1.88 8.79
C TYR A 148 -11.23 3.19 9.56
N THR A 149 -10.19 3.38 10.39
CA THR A 149 -10.19 4.41 11.44
C THR A 149 -8.84 5.10 11.57
N TRP A 150 -8.82 6.43 11.45
CA TRP A 150 -7.59 7.23 11.59
C TRP A 150 -7.83 8.45 12.49
N GLU A 151 -6.87 8.74 13.37
CA GLU A 151 -6.78 10.04 14.03
C GLU A 151 -6.47 11.13 13.00
N VAL A 152 -7.00 12.34 13.17
CA VAL A 152 -6.81 13.47 12.26
C VAL A 152 -5.64 14.32 12.73
N LYS A 153 -4.62 14.43 11.89
CA LYS A 153 -3.48 15.32 12.10
C LYS A 153 -3.94 16.78 12.00
N ARG A 154 -3.48 17.58 12.96
CA ARG A 154 -3.59 19.04 12.92
C ARG A 154 -2.39 19.61 12.18
N SER A 155 -2.64 20.67 11.41
CA SER A 155 -1.62 21.54 10.82
C SER A 155 -0.99 22.47 11.84
#